data_AF-A0A9R0ZAD2-F1
#
_entry.id   AF-A0A9R0ZAD2-F1
#
_cell.length_a   1.000
_cell.length_b   1.000
_cell.length_c   1.000
_cell.angle_alpha   90.00
_cell.angle_beta   90.00
_cell.angle_gamma   90.00
#
_symmetry.space_group_name_H-M   'P 1'
#
loop_
_entity.id
_entity.type
_entity.pdbx_description
1 polymer ?
#
loop_
_entity_poly.entity_id
_entity_poly.type
_entity_poly.pdbx_seq_one_letter_code
_entity_poly.pdbx_strand_id
1 'polypeptide(L)'
;MHLYNAWLPPAVADAARGEAAAFAGAVRAAKDAWRPDDPDSAYATLKWISVFDLFIKAKSDVAPEDIHALVELGFGIFHASQNKFVVQIKWGGLLIRLFKKHAERLSLDVQWRPLYETLIQTHFKRNMGPEGWKVRQQHFETITGLVHASRTFFPEGAAAEIWLEFRPLLENPWHNSAFEGVGFVRLFLPANSRNQDHFTT
;
A
#
# COMPACT_ATOMS: atom_id res chain seq x y z
N MET A 1 9.91 -12.18 -17.86
CA MET A 1 11.12 -11.41 -18.27
C MET A 1 10.74 -10.21 -19.13
N HIS A 2 11.29 -9.01 -18.85
CA HIS A 2 10.99 -7.79 -19.62
C HIS A 2 11.64 -7.81 -21.02
N LEU A 3 10.97 -7.27 -22.06
CA LEU A 3 11.42 -7.33 -23.45
C LEU A 3 12.88 -6.88 -23.66
N TYR A 4 13.28 -5.77 -23.02
CA TYR A 4 14.64 -5.23 -23.15
C TYR A 4 15.73 -6.06 -22.43
N ASN A 5 15.36 -6.96 -21.52
CA ASN A 5 16.34 -7.82 -20.84
C ASN A 5 16.93 -8.87 -21.79
N ALA A 6 16.26 -9.14 -22.93
CA ALA A 6 16.78 -9.99 -23.98
C ALA A 6 17.95 -9.37 -24.76
N TRP A 7 18.18 -8.06 -24.62
CA TRP A 7 19.24 -7.33 -25.31
C TRP A 7 20.44 -7.00 -24.42
N LEU A 8 20.47 -7.56 -23.21
CA LEU A 8 21.58 -7.35 -22.29
C LEU A 8 22.85 -8.02 -22.82
N PRO A 9 24.03 -7.39 -22.65
CA PRO A 9 25.30 -8.06 -22.90
C PRO A 9 25.38 -9.37 -22.09
N PRO A 10 26.01 -10.44 -22.62
CA PRO A 10 26.00 -11.76 -21.98
C PRO A 10 26.39 -11.76 -20.50
N ALA A 11 27.44 -11.02 -20.13
CA ALA A 11 27.88 -10.91 -18.73
C ALA A 11 26.82 -10.29 -17.80
N VAL A 12 26.03 -9.33 -18.30
CA VAL A 12 24.96 -8.67 -17.54
C VAL A 12 23.74 -9.58 -17.46
N ALA A 13 23.40 -10.27 -18.55
CA ALA A 13 22.33 -11.25 -18.57
C ALA A 13 22.60 -12.41 -17.59
N ASP A 14 23.86 -12.88 -17.52
CA ASP A 14 24.28 -13.93 -16.61
C ASP A 14 24.15 -13.49 -15.15
N ALA A 15 24.56 -12.26 -14.82
CA ALA A 15 24.40 -11.68 -13.49
C ALA A 15 22.91 -11.49 -13.11
N ALA A 16 22.07 -11.09 -14.06
CA ALA A 16 20.64 -10.87 -13.84
C ALA A 16 19.88 -12.16 -13.46
N ARG A 17 20.40 -13.34 -13.78
CA ARG A 17 19.80 -14.62 -13.37
C ARG A 17 19.70 -14.79 -11.84
N GLY A 18 20.56 -14.10 -11.08
CA GLY A 18 20.52 -14.10 -9.62
C GLY A 18 19.50 -13.15 -8.98
N GLU A 19 18.83 -12.29 -9.75
CA GLU A 19 17.98 -11.22 -9.20
C GLU A 19 16.81 -11.75 -8.39
N ALA A 20 16.17 -12.84 -8.81
CA ALA A 20 15.06 -13.44 -8.06
C ALA A 20 15.51 -13.91 -6.67
N ALA A 21 16.63 -14.63 -6.59
CA ALA A 21 17.20 -15.09 -5.32
C ALA A 21 17.68 -13.92 -4.44
N ALA A 22 18.26 -12.88 -5.05
CA ALA A 22 18.67 -11.67 -4.35
C ALA A 22 17.46 -10.91 -3.77
N PHE A 23 16.37 -10.81 -4.53
CA PHE A 23 15.11 -10.21 -4.08
C PHE A 23 14.52 -10.98 -2.90
N ALA A 24 14.39 -12.31 -3.01
CA ALA A 24 13.94 -13.17 -1.92
C ALA A 24 14.82 -13.05 -0.66
N GLY A 25 16.14 -12.93 -0.85
CA GLY A 25 17.09 -12.65 0.23
C GLY A 25 16.86 -11.29 0.89
N ALA A 26 16.61 -10.24 0.10
CA ALA A 26 16.30 -8.90 0.60
C ALA A 26 14.97 -8.85 1.36
N VAL A 27 13.94 -9.56 0.91
CA VAL A 27 12.65 -9.68 1.61
C VAL A 27 12.84 -10.34 2.97
N ARG A 28 13.58 -11.46 3.04
CA ARG A 28 13.92 -12.13 4.31
C ARG A 28 14.70 -11.21 5.25
N ALA A 29 15.74 -10.55 4.74
CA ALA A 29 16.54 -9.63 5.55
C ALA A 29 15.75 -8.40 6.04
N ALA A 30 14.80 -7.91 5.25
CA ALA A 30 13.88 -6.85 5.67
C ALA A 30 12.91 -7.34 6.76
N LYS A 31 12.42 -8.57 6.64
CA LYS A 31 11.58 -9.23 7.65
C LYS A 31 12.33 -9.42 8.97
N ASP A 32 13.56 -9.91 8.92
CA ASP A 32 14.40 -10.12 10.12
C ASP A 32 14.78 -8.79 10.80
N ALA A 33 14.84 -7.70 10.04
CA ALA A 33 15.10 -6.36 10.56
C ALA A 33 13.89 -5.75 11.28
N TRP A 34 12.67 -6.20 10.98
CA TRP A 34 11.46 -5.72 11.64
C TRP A 34 11.14 -6.57 12.87
N ARG A 35 11.05 -5.92 14.02
CA ARG A 35 10.66 -6.53 15.29
C ARG A 35 9.42 -5.81 15.82
N PRO A 36 8.24 -6.43 15.81
CA PRO A 36 7.00 -5.78 16.27
C PRO A 36 7.10 -5.23 17.70
N ASP A 37 7.87 -5.90 18.56
CA ASP A 37 8.06 -5.52 19.97
C ASP A 37 9.02 -4.34 20.17
N ASP A 38 9.81 -4.00 19.14
CA ASP A 38 10.71 -2.85 19.15
C ASP A 38 10.18 -1.80 18.17
N PRO A 39 9.55 -0.73 18.66
CA PRO A 39 9.02 0.32 17.80
C PRO A 39 10.07 0.87 16.83
N ASP A 40 11.33 1.00 17.23
CA ASP A 40 12.37 1.66 16.44
C ASP A 40 12.96 0.77 15.34
N SER A 41 12.71 -0.53 15.42
CA SER A 41 13.00 -1.47 14.33
C SER A 41 12.33 -1.04 13.02
N ALA A 42 11.17 -0.38 13.07
CA ALA A 42 10.50 0.17 11.90
C ALA A 42 11.40 1.13 11.08
N TYR A 43 12.23 1.95 11.74
CA TYR A 43 13.19 2.82 11.04
C TYR A 43 14.36 2.03 10.42
N ALA A 44 14.80 0.95 11.08
CA ALA A 44 15.85 0.09 10.56
C ALA A 44 15.46 -0.58 9.22
N THR A 45 14.16 -0.72 8.97
CA THR A 45 13.65 -1.27 7.70
C THR A 45 13.76 -0.30 6.52
N LEU A 46 13.89 1.01 6.76
CA LEU A 46 13.83 2.03 5.69
C LEU A 46 14.96 1.91 4.66
N LYS A 47 16.11 1.37 5.07
CA LYS A 47 17.24 1.11 4.15
C LYS A 47 16.87 0.15 3.02
N TRP A 48 15.89 -0.73 3.23
CA TRP A 48 15.46 -1.71 2.23
C TRP A 48 14.57 -1.11 1.16
N ILE A 49 13.95 0.05 1.41
CA ILE A 49 13.08 0.72 0.44
C ILE A 49 13.83 1.03 -0.86
N SER A 50 15.07 1.55 -0.76
CA SER A 50 15.89 1.84 -1.94
C SER A 50 16.32 0.56 -2.66
N VAL A 51 16.58 -0.52 -1.92
CA VAL A 51 16.93 -1.84 -2.47
C VAL A 51 15.76 -2.39 -3.30
N PHE A 52 14.54 -2.41 -2.75
CA PHE A 52 13.36 -2.86 -3.49
C PHE A 52 13.02 -1.97 -4.68
N ASP A 53 13.24 -0.66 -4.57
CA ASP A 53 13.07 0.27 -5.69
C ASP A 53 13.98 -0.06 -6.88
N LEU A 54 15.19 -0.60 -6.65
CA LEU A 54 16.07 -1.02 -7.73
C LEU A 54 15.46 -2.17 -8.53
N PHE A 55 14.94 -3.20 -7.86
CA PHE A 55 14.28 -4.34 -8.52
C PHE A 55 13.03 -3.92 -9.30
N ILE A 56 12.22 -3.01 -8.74
CA ILE A 56 11.03 -2.47 -9.43
C ILE A 56 11.44 -1.72 -10.71
N LYS A 57 12.48 -0.86 -10.62
CA LYS A 57 12.97 -0.05 -11.75
C LYS A 57 13.65 -0.90 -12.82
N ALA A 58 14.43 -1.90 -12.40
CA ALA A 58 15.06 -2.88 -13.28
C ALA A 58 14.03 -3.81 -13.95
N LYS A 59 12.78 -3.81 -13.47
CA LYS A 59 11.70 -4.71 -13.93
C LYS A 59 12.16 -6.17 -13.82
N SER A 60 12.86 -6.46 -12.72
CA SER A 60 13.39 -7.78 -12.40
C SER A 60 12.29 -8.83 -12.39
N ASP A 61 12.62 -10.02 -12.87
CA ASP A 61 11.69 -11.15 -12.87
C ASP A 61 11.75 -11.86 -11.53
N VAL A 62 10.97 -11.36 -10.57
CA VAL A 62 10.90 -11.86 -9.20
C VAL A 62 9.70 -12.80 -9.03
N ALA A 63 9.75 -13.71 -8.05
CA ALA A 63 8.68 -14.65 -7.79
C ALA A 63 7.43 -13.94 -7.20
N PRO A 64 6.20 -14.28 -7.60
CA PRO A 64 4.97 -13.70 -7.04
C PRO A 64 4.88 -13.84 -5.52
N GLU A 65 5.38 -14.96 -4.97
CA GLU A 65 5.35 -15.29 -3.54
C GLU A 65 6.20 -14.31 -2.74
N ASP A 66 7.36 -13.91 -3.27
CA ASP A 66 8.22 -12.92 -2.62
C ASP A 66 7.61 -11.51 -2.67
N ILE A 67 6.89 -11.18 -3.75
CA ILE A 67 6.15 -9.90 -3.83
C ILE A 67 5.01 -9.91 -2.79
N HIS A 68 4.28 -11.01 -2.67
CA HIS A 68 3.22 -11.17 -1.67
C HIS A 68 3.77 -10.98 -0.26
N ALA A 69 4.87 -11.67 0.07
CA ALA A 69 5.54 -11.55 1.36
C ALA A 69 6.01 -10.11 1.64
N LEU A 70 6.51 -9.39 0.62
CA LEU A 70 6.91 -7.99 0.76
C LEU A 70 5.70 -7.06 0.99
N VAL A 71 4.56 -7.33 0.34
CA VAL A 71 3.33 -6.57 0.54
C VAL A 71 2.79 -6.76 1.96
N GLU A 72 2.72 -8.00 2.43
CA GLU A 72 2.31 -8.31 3.82
C GLU A 72 3.24 -7.64 4.83
N LEU A 73 4.55 -7.72 4.60
CA LEU A 73 5.55 -7.03 5.40
C LEU A 73 5.30 -5.53 5.43
N GLY A 74 5.09 -4.93 4.26
CA GLY A 74 4.91 -3.49 4.11
C GLY A 74 3.65 -2.98 4.80
N PHE A 75 2.51 -3.67 4.66
CA PHE A 75 1.29 -3.30 5.39
C PHE A 75 1.43 -3.49 6.89
N GLY A 76 2.07 -4.57 7.31
CA GLY A 76 2.35 -4.82 8.71
C GLY A 76 3.17 -3.68 9.36
N ILE A 77 4.27 -3.27 8.72
CA ILE A 77 5.09 -2.14 9.19
C ILE A 77 4.27 -0.84 9.16
N PHE A 78 3.53 -0.61 8.07
CA PHE A 78 2.73 0.58 7.87
C PHE A 78 1.69 0.76 8.98
N HIS A 79 0.94 -0.29 9.32
CA HIS A 79 -0.10 -0.24 10.36
C HIS A 79 0.50 -0.16 11.77
N ALA A 80 1.61 -0.84 12.03
CA ALA A 80 2.32 -0.72 13.31
C ALA A 80 2.92 0.69 13.53
N SER A 81 3.09 1.47 12.46
CA SER A 81 3.80 2.76 12.45
C SER A 81 2.88 3.99 12.49
N GLN A 82 1.69 3.92 13.10
CA GLN A 82 0.69 5.01 13.07
C GLN A 82 1.21 6.41 13.45
N ASN A 83 2.20 6.50 14.35
CA ASN A 83 2.79 7.75 14.82
C ASN A 83 4.17 8.03 14.22
N LYS A 84 4.56 7.29 13.18
CA LYS A 84 5.87 7.38 12.52
C LYS A 84 5.66 7.71 11.04
N PHE A 85 5.29 8.95 10.74
CA PHE A 85 4.83 9.32 9.39
C PHE A 85 5.87 9.06 8.33
N VAL A 86 7.15 9.31 8.62
CA VAL A 86 8.23 9.02 7.67
C VAL A 86 8.24 7.53 7.28
N VAL A 87 7.99 6.63 8.23
CA VAL A 87 7.95 5.19 7.95
C VAL A 87 6.75 4.86 7.06
N GLN A 88 5.56 5.36 7.43
CA GLN A 88 4.33 5.16 6.66
C GLN A 88 4.44 5.75 5.24
N ILE A 89 5.03 6.93 5.07
CA ILE A 89 5.27 7.56 3.78
C ILE A 89 6.16 6.67 2.90
N LYS A 90 7.28 6.17 3.44
CA LYS A 90 8.25 5.41 2.66
C LYS A 90 7.73 4.03 2.27
N TRP A 91 7.12 3.31 3.22
CA TRP A 91 6.52 2.00 2.96
C TRP A 91 5.26 2.10 2.10
N GLY A 92 4.36 3.03 2.40
CA GLY A 92 3.18 3.28 1.57
C GLY A 92 3.54 3.65 0.14
N GLY A 93 4.57 4.50 -0.05
CA GLY A 93 5.09 4.82 -1.37
C GLY A 93 5.66 3.61 -2.12
N LEU A 94 6.34 2.69 -1.44
CA LEU A 94 6.82 1.44 -2.03
C LEU A 94 5.66 0.54 -2.45
N LEU A 95 4.66 0.34 -1.58
CA LEU A 95 3.46 -0.46 -1.87
C LEU A 95 2.70 0.06 -3.10
N ILE A 96 2.52 1.38 -3.21
CA ILE A 96 1.90 2.00 -4.40
C ILE A 96 2.66 1.62 -5.68
N ARG A 97 3.99 1.68 -5.66
CA ARG A 97 4.82 1.31 -6.81
C ARG A 97 4.75 -0.19 -7.12
N LEU A 98 4.72 -1.04 -6.09
CA LEU A 98 4.55 -2.49 -6.25
C LEU A 98 3.21 -2.83 -6.90
N PHE A 99 2.10 -2.28 -6.39
CA PHE A 99 0.78 -2.50 -6.98
C PHE A 99 0.70 -2.03 -8.42
N LYS A 100 1.19 -0.82 -8.71
CA LYS A 100 1.21 -0.32 -10.10
C LYS A 100 2.02 -1.22 -11.05
N LYS A 101 3.05 -1.89 -10.55
CA LYS A 101 3.96 -2.70 -11.38
C LYS A 101 3.54 -4.17 -11.49
N HIS A 102 2.98 -4.74 -10.42
CA HIS A 102 2.76 -6.18 -10.28
C HIS A 102 1.29 -6.56 -10.06
N ALA A 103 0.34 -5.64 -10.24
CA ALA A 103 -1.07 -5.88 -9.92
C ALA A 103 -1.63 -7.18 -10.53
N GLU A 104 -1.34 -7.46 -11.80
CA GLU A 104 -1.83 -8.66 -12.50
C GLU A 104 -1.27 -9.98 -11.96
N ARG A 105 -0.14 -9.92 -11.26
CA ARG A 105 0.55 -11.09 -10.70
C ARG A 105 0.18 -11.34 -9.24
N LEU A 106 -0.66 -10.50 -8.65
CA LEU A 106 -0.99 -10.53 -7.24
C LEU A 106 -2.43 -10.97 -7.03
N SER A 107 -2.61 -11.99 -6.20
CA SER A 107 -3.89 -12.35 -5.61
C SER A 107 -3.81 -12.00 -4.13
N LEU A 108 -4.39 -10.87 -3.75
CA LEU A 108 -4.35 -10.30 -2.40
C LEU A 108 -5.77 -9.92 -1.97
N ASP A 109 -6.06 -10.08 -0.68
CA ASP A 109 -7.26 -9.54 -0.03
C ASP A 109 -6.85 -8.41 0.91
N VAL A 110 -6.74 -7.20 0.38
CA VAL A 110 -6.35 -6.01 1.15
C VAL A 110 -7.56 -5.45 1.87
N GLN A 111 -7.49 -5.41 3.20
CA GLN A 111 -8.57 -4.87 4.03
C GLN A 111 -8.60 -3.34 3.96
N TRP A 112 -9.77 -2.77 3.66
CA TRP A 112 -9.95 -1.32 3.52
C TRP A 112 -10.00 -0.61 4.88
N ARG A 113 -10.54 -1.28 5.92
CA ARG A 113 -10.83 -0.69 7.23
C ARG A 113 -9.57 -0.17 7.97
N PRO A 114 -8.44 -0.89 8.03
CA PRO A 114 -7.21 -0.37 8.64
C PRO A 114 -6.66 0.90 7.97
N LEU A 115 -6.82 1.03 6.64
CA LEU A 115 -6.43 2.24 5.90
C LEU A 115 -7.35 3.41 6.25
N TYR A 116 -8.66 3.15 6.33
CA TYR A 116 -9.65 4.13 6.77
C TYR A 116 -9.38 4.62 8.19
N GLU A 117 -9.16 3.70 9.13
CA GLU A 117 -8.86 4.04 10.53
C GLU A 117 -7.61 4.91 10.65
N THR A 118 -6.54 4.58 9.91
CA THR A 118 -5.31 5.38 9.88
C THR A 118 -5.60 6.80 9.37
N LEU A 119 -6.37 6.93 8.29
CA LEU A 119 -6.76 8.22 7.73
C LEU A 119 -7.53 9.08 8.74
N ILE A 120 -8.55 8.49 9.39
CA ILE A 120 -9.39 9.19 10.36
C ILE A 120 -8.59 9.62 11.60
N GLN A 121 -7.82 8.69 12.17
CA GLN A 121 -7.07 8.93 13.40
C GLN A 121 -5.99 10.00 13.22
N THR A 122 -5.35 10.07 12.06
CA THR A 122 -4.24 11.00 11.82
C THR A 122 -4.67 12.36 11.25
N HIS A 123 -5.66 12.38 10.36
CA HIS A 123 -5.96 13.58 9.56
C HIS A 123 -7.32 14.21 9.86
N PHE A 124 -8.29 13.45 10.36
CA PHE A 124 -9.63 13.95 10.67
C PHE A 124 -9.85 14.24 12.16
N LYS A 125 -9.02 13.66 13.05
CA LYS A 125 -8.94 14.09 14.45
C LYS A 125 -8.04 15.32 14.58
N ARG A 126 -8.38 16.23 15.50
CA ARG A 126 -7.53 17.38 15.88
C ARG A 126 -6.25 16.86 16.55
N ASN A 127 -5.27 16.50 15.73
CA ASN A 127 -3.96 16.04 16.18
C ASN A 127 -2.90 16.93 15.52
N MET A 128 -2.37 17.90 16.26
CA MET A 128 -1.30 18.79 15.81
C MET A 128 0.04 18.20 16.24
N GLY A 129 0.45 17.13 15.56
CA GLY A 129 1.73 16.46 15.83
C GLY A 129 2.95 17.34 15.52
N PRO A 130 4.11 17.05 16.14
CA PRO A 130 5.35 17.83 15.98
C PRO A 130 6.03 17.66 14.60
N GLU A 131 5.53 16.76 13.74
CA GLU A 131 6.07 16.40 12.43
C GLU A 131 6.08 17.56 11.40
N GLY A 132 5.28 18.60 11.65
CA GLY A 132 5.15 19.75 10.76
C GLY A 132 4.21 19.53 9.56
N TRP A 133 3.76 20.62 8.94
CA TRP A 133 2.68 20.59 7.95
C TRP A 133 3.06 19.81 6.68
N LYS A 134 4.30 19.93 6.21
CA LYS A 134 4.79 19.32 4.97
C LYS A 134 4.78 17.78 5.05
N VAL A 135 5.26 17.23 6.16
CA VAL A 135 5.28 15.78 6.37
C VAL A 135 3.85 15.26 6.50
N ARG A 136 2.96 15.99 7.18
CA ARG A 136 1.53 15.64 7.25
C ARG A 136 0.86 15.62 5.88
N GLN A 137 1.11 16.62 5.04
CA GLN A 137 0.58 16.63 3.68
C GLN A 137 1.07 15.41 2.89
N GLN A 138 2.38 15.14 2.90
CA GLN A 138 2.94 13.99 2.20
C GLN A 138 2.40 12.66 2.73
N HIS A 139 2.17 12.57 4.03
CA HIS A 139 1.54 11.40 4.65
C HIS A 139 0.10 11.21 4.17
N PHE A 140 -0.70 12.28 4.12
CA PHE A 140 -2.06 12.25 3.59
C PHE A 140 -2.11 11.81 2.12
N GLU A 141 -1.25 12.39 1.28
CA GLU A 141 -1.10 12.00 -0.13
C GLU A 141 -0.69 10.53 -0.28
N THR A 142 0.17 10.04 0.61
CA THR A 142 0.60 8.63 0.59
C THR A 142 -0.54 7.68 0.99
N ILE A 143 -1.28 7.98 2.07
CA ILE A 143 -2.42 7.14 2.49
C ILE A 143 -3.48 7.10 1.39
N THR A 144 -3.89 8.27 0.89
CA THR A 144 -4.92 8.35 -0.16
C THR A 144 -4.48 7.68 -1.45
N GLY A 145 -3.21 7.85 -1.86
CA GLY A 145 -2.62 7.13 -2.99
C GLY A 145 -2.57 5.61 -2.78
N LEU A 146 -2.26 5.17 -1.56
CA LEU A 146 -2.23 3.74 -1.21
C LEU A 146 -3.63 3.13 -1.23
N VAL A 147 -4.64 3.83 -0.71
CA VAL A 147 -6.05 3.41 -0.83
C VAL A 147 -6.40 3.25 -2.30
N HIS A 148 -6.15 4.27 -3.14
CA HIS A 148 -6.42 4.19 -4.57
C HIS A 148 -5.77 2.99 -5.25
N ALA A 149 -4.50 2.72 -4.95
CA ALA A 149 -3.77 1.57 -5.50
C ALA A 149 -4.28 0.22 -4.95
N SER A 150 -4.88 0.21 -3.76
CA SER A 150 -5.36 -1.01 -3.09
C SER A 150 -6.78 -1.41 -3.50
N ARG A 151 -7.58 -0.49 -4.07
CA ARG A 151 -9.00 -0.72 -4.44
C ARG A 151 -9.25 -1.89 -5.38
N THR A 152 -8.26 -2.31 -6.16
CA THR A 152 -8.35 -3.49 -7.03
C THR A 152 -8.24 -4.80 -6.25
N PHE A 153 -7.68 -4.77 -5.05
CA PHE A 153 -7.44 -5.93 -4.19
C PHE A 153 -8.37 -5.99 -2.98
N PHE A 154 -9.40 -5.14 -2.90
CA PHE A 154 -10.36 -5.21 -1.82
C PHE A 154 -11.17 -6.51 -1.92
N PRO A 155 -11.41 -7.20 -0.79
CA PRO A 155 -12.10 -8.48 -0.79
C PRO A 155 -13.53 -8.34 -1.31
N GLU A 156 -14.14 -9.47 -1.63
CA GLU A 156 -15.57 -9.53 -1.93
C GLU A 156 -16.40 -9.05 -0.72
N GLY A 157 -17.48 -8.32 -0.98
CA GLY A 157 -18.32 -7.72 0.07
C GLY A 157 -17.82 -6.35 0.57
N ALA A 158 -16.58 -5.96 0.30
CA ALA A 158 -16.03 -4.67 0.72
C ALA A 158 -16.87 -3.48 0.21
N ALA A 159 -17.40 -3.56 -1.02
CA ALA A 159 -18.26 -2.48 -1.54
C ALA A 159 -19.54 -2.30 -0.73
N ALA A 160 -20.18 -3.39 -0.33
CA ALA A 160 -21.39 -3.35 0.49
C ALA A 160 -21.09 -2.80 1.89
N GLU A 161 -19.99 -3.24 2.52
CA GLU A 161 -19.54 -2.70 3.81
C GLU A 161 -19.28 -1.20 3.76
N ILE A 162 -18.50 -0.75 2.76
CA ILE A 162 -18.16 0.66 2.55
C ILE A 162 -19.44 1.48 2.31
N TRP A 163 -20.37 0.97 1.50
CA TRP A 163 -21.64 1.63 1.25
C TRP A 163 -22.47 1.75 2.52
N LEU A 164 -22.62 0.67 3.30
CA LEU A 164 -23.38 0.67 4.54
C LEU A 164 -22.78 1.61 5.59
N GLU A 165 -21.46 1.72 5.66
CA GLU A 165 -20.77 2.63 6.56
C GLU A 165 -21.02 4.10 6.23
N PHE A 166 -20.93 4.48 4.94
CA PHE A 166 -20.95 5.88 4.53
C PHE A 166 -22.33 6.38 4.06
N ARG A 167 -23.25 5.49 3.70
CA ARG A 167 -24.63 5.85 3.29
C ARG A 167 -25.36 6.74 4.31
N PRO A 168 -25.29 6.50 5.64
CA PRO A 168 -25.97 7.37 6.62
C PRO A 168 -25.51 8.84 6.54
N LEU A 169 -24.27 9.09 6.14
CA LEU A 169 -23.74 10.45 5.98
C LEU A 169 -24.40 11.20 4.82
N LEU A 170 -24.98 10.47 3.86
CA LEU A 170 -25.58 10.98 2.62
C LEU A 170 -27.10 11.21 2.72
N GLU A 171 -27.74 10.86 3.84
CA GLU A 171 -29.20 10.97 4.00
C GLU A 171 -29.71 12.41 3.88
N ASN A 172 -28.92 13.37 4.36
CA ASN A 172 -29.20 14.80 4.21
C ASN A 172 -28.14 15.47 3.32
N PRO A 173 -28.41 15.66 2.02
CA PRO A 173 -27.48 16.28 1.09
C PRO A 173 -27.05 17.70 1.45
N TRP A 174 -27.81 18.38 2.32
CA TRP A 174 -27.55 19.76 2.74
C TRP A 174 -26.64 19.85 3.97
N HIS A 175 -26.32 18.73 4.61
CA HIS A 175 -25.43 18.68 5.77
C HIS A 175 -23.98 18.42 5.35
N ASN A 176 -23.00 19.00 6.04
CA ASN A 176 -21.57 18.86 5.71
C ASN A 176 -21.10 17.39 5.71
N SER A 177 -21.75 16.52 6.49
CA SER A 177 -21.48 15.07 6.48
C SER A 177 -21.68 14.45 5.10
N ALA A 178 -22.59 14.98 4.28
CA ALA A 178 -22.81 14.46 2.93
C ALA A 178 -21.56 14.64 2.06
N PHE A 179 -20.85 15.76 2.22
CA PHE A 179 -19.60 16.00 1.50
C PHE A 179 -18.49 15.03 1.94
N GLU A 180 -18.36 14.81 3.25
CA GLU A 180 -17.42 13.83 3.81
C GLU A 180 -17.75 12.41 3.33
N GLY A 181 -19.02 12.01 3.39
CA GLY A 181 -19.52 10.71 2.94
C GLY A 181 -19.22 10.47 1.47
N VAL A 182 -19.51 11.42 0.58
CA VAL A 182 -19.18 11.30 -0.85
C VAL A 182 -17.67 11.20 -1.05
N GLY A 183 -16.88 11.95 -0.28
CA GLY A 183 -15.42 11.88 -0.30
C GLY A 183 -14.91 10.48 0.04
N PHE A 184 -15.40 9.87 1.12
CA PHE A 184 -15.00 8.52 1.53
C PHE A 184 -15.48 7.46 0.56
N VAL A 185 -16.72 7.53 0.08
CA VAL A 185 -17.21 6.61 -0.95
C VAL A 185 -16.34 6.69 -2.20
N ARG A 186 -16.03 7.90 -2.70
CA ARG A 186 -15.17 8.07 -3.88
C ARG A 186 -13.76 7.51 -3.66
N LEU A 187 -13.22 7.66 -2.46
CA LEU A 187 -11.89 7.21 -2.11
C LEU A 187 -11.81 5.68 -1.97
N PHE A 188 -12.76 5.05 -1.29
CA PHE A 188 -12.70 3.65 -0.89
C PHE A 188 -13.48 2.68 -1.78
N LEU A 189 -14.49 3.11 -2.54
CA LEU A 189 -15.32 2.19 -3.31
C LEU A 189 -14.45 1.28 -4.21
N PRO A 190 -14.53 -0.06 -4.11
CA PRO A 190 -13.68 -0.96 -4.87
C PRO A 190 -13.76 -0.71 -6.38
N ALA A 191 -12.68 -1.04 -7.09
CA ALA A 191 -12.60 -0.90 -8.55
C ALA A 191 -12.36 -2.26 -9.25
N ASN A 192 -12.73 -3.36 -8.59
CA ASN A 192 -12.52 -4.72 -9.09
C ASN A 192 -13.83 -5.40 -9.50
N SER A 193 -13.71 -6.45 -10.31
CA SER A 193 -14.85 -7.25 -10.79
C SER A 193 -15.59 -7.95 -9.66
N ARG A 194 -14.88 -8.36 -8.60
CA ARG A 194 -15.42 -9.05 -7.41
C ARG A 194 -16.48 -8.25 -6.65
N ASN A 195 -16.55 -6.93 -6.87
CA ASN A 195 -17.48 -6.05 -6.21
C ASN A 195 -18.40 -5.31 -7.20
N GLN A 196 -18.59 -5.79 -8.44
CA GLN A 196 -19.42 -5.07 -9.43
C GLN A 196 -20.92 -5.03 -9.07
N ASP A 197 -21.44 -6.06 -8.41
CA ASP A 197 -22.89 -6.26 -8.21
C ASP A 197 -23.45 -5.68 -6.90
N HIS A 198 -22.69 -4.84 -6.19
CA HIS A 198 -23.11 -4.27 -4.89
C HIS A 198 -24.31 -3.32 -4.95
N PHE A 199 -24.69 -2.84 -6.15
CA PHE A 199 -25.86 -1.98 -6.34
C PHE A 199 -27.15 -2.74 -6.70
N THR A 200 -27.06 -4.05 -6.96
CA THR A 200 -28.18 -4.86 -7.45
C THR A 200 -28.93 -5.66 -6.38
N THR A 201 -28.48 -5.59 -5.12
CA THR A 201 -29.12 -6.18 -3.93
C THR A 201 -29.48 -5.10 -2.92
#